data_AF-A0A7S0Z4R3-F1
#
_entry.id   AF-A0A7S0Z4R3-F1
#
_cell.length_a   1.000
_cell.length_b   1.000
_cell.length_c   1.000
_cell.angle_alpha   90.00
_cell.angle_beta   90.00
_cell.angle_gamma   90.00
#
_symmetry.space_group_name_H-M   'P 1'
#
loop_
_entity.id
_entity.type
_entity.pdbx_description
1 polymer ?
#
loop_
_entity_poly.entity_id
_entity_poly.type
_entity_poly.pdbx_seq_one_letter_code
_entity_poly.pdbx_strand_id
1 'polypeptide(L)'
;RAFEVSAKVPFKSGDFGLAQGVEWAARAKHVAEVVAKTKFQGSKPSPGDLSDVALKGCVVVASQAKHGVQRQELPSMWKGQLTGFSVGDPGAMIGVTAFLDPLSPATQRVAPLLMALAEGFGARIQVMLNPKAVINEVPIKGYFRYVLSPVPRFDDGGALVASHRATFNNLPTSKLLTMVIHSPDAWFVEASRCAYDMDNILLDKVTEPVLSAHYELNHLLLTGHASDEYRSPPAGLQLALTGGGGEGSPAN
;
A
#
# COMPACT_ATOMS: atom_id res chain seq x y z
N ARG A 1 -25.58 -9.94 -2.47
CA ARG A 1 -25.09 -11.20 -3.06
C ARG A 1 -25.84 -11.42 -4.36
N ALA A 2 -25.14 -11.76 -5.44
CA ALA A 2 -25.79 -12.16 -6.69
C ALA A 2 -26.07 -13.67 -6.62
N PHE A 3 -27.28 -14.06 -6.99
CA PHE A 3 -27.65 -15.46 -7.22
C PHE A 3 -27.89 -15.62 -8.71
N GLU A 4 -27.15 -16.54 -9.33
CA GLU A 4 -27.35 -16.85 -10.74
C GLU A 4 -28.51 -17.83 -10.88
N VAL A 5 -29.47 -17.50 -11.74
CA VAL A 5 -30.66 -18.33 -12.00
C VAL A 5 -30.60 -18.75 -13.46
N SER A 6 -30.73 -20.05 -13.72
CA SER A 6 -30.77 -20.58 -15.08
C SER A 6 -32.20 -20.95 -15.47
N ALA A 7 -32.52 -20.90 -16.76
CA ALA A 7 -33.82 -21.33 -17.27
C ALA A 7 -34.14 -22.81 -16.98
N LYS A 8 -33.12 -23.63 -16.64
CA LYS A 8 -33.27 -25.06 -16.33
C LYS A 8 -33.68 -25.34 -14.88
N VAL A 9 -33.46 -24.39 -13.97
CA VAL A 9 -33.77 -24.54 -12.53
C VAL A 9 -34.56 -23.31 -12.07
N PRO A 10 -35.90 -23.40 -11.92
CA PRO A 10 -36.71 -22.26 -11.52
C PRO A 10 -36.43 -21.87 -10.08
N PHE A 11 -36.23 -20.58 -9.83
CA PHE A 11 -36.10 -20.00 -8.50
C PHE A 11 -37.48 -19.73 -7.90
N LYS A 12 -37.90 -20.55 -6.93
CA LYS A 12 -39.25 -20.57 -6.35
C LYS A 12 -39.31 -19.80 -5.03
N SER A 13 -40.51 -19.61 -4.49
CA SER A 13 -40.75 -18.93 -3.20
C SER A 13 -39.91 -19.48 -2.05
N GLY A 14 -39.75 -20.81 -1.96
CA GLY A 14 -38.91 -21.45 -0.94
C GLY A 14 -37.43 -21.06 -1.05
N ASP A 15 -36.93 -20.85 -2.27
CA ASP A 15 -35.54 -20.46 -2.53
C ASP A 15 -35.26 -19.03 -2.06
N PHE A 16 -36.25 -18.13 -2.13
CA PHE A 16 -36.13 -16.79 -1.52
C PHE A 16 -35.96 -16.87 0.00
N GLY A 17 -36.74 -17.74 0.66
CA GLY A 17 -36.63 -17.95 2.11
C GLY A 17 -35.26 -18.52 2.50
N LEU A 18 -34.77 -19.51 1.75
CA LEU A 18 -33.42 -20.06 1.96
C LEU A 18 -32.34 -19.01 1.69
N ALA A 19 -32.42 -18.27 0.58
CA ALA A 19 -31.48 -17.22 0.22
C ALA A 19 -31.41 -16.15 1.31
N GLN A 20 -32.56 -15.74 1.86
CA GLN A 20 -32.64 -14.83 3.00
C GLN A 20 -31.99 -15.41 4.25
N GLY A 21 -32.26 -16.67 4.60
CA GLY A 21 -31.67 -17.33 5.76
C GLY A 21 -30.14 -17.44 5.67
N VAL A 22 -29.62 -17.84 4.51
CA VAL A 22 -28.18 -17.93 4.25
C VAL A 22 -27.53 -16.54 4.28
N GLU A 23 -28.17 -15.54 3.69
CA GLU A 23 -27.73 -14.15 3.72
C GLU A 23 -27.64 -13.60 5.15
N TRP A 24 -28.68 -13.87 5.93
CA TRP A 24 -28.80 -13.44 7.32
C TRP A 24 -27.69 -14.02 8.19
N ALA A 25 -27.50 -15.34 8.12
CA ALA A 25 -26.47 -16.05 8.87
C ALA A 25 -25.05 -15.64 8.46
N ALA A 26 -24.82 -15.39 7.16
CA ALA A 26 -23.48 -15.10 6.66
C ALA A 26 -22.98 -13.69 7.01
N ARG A 27 -23.84 -12.66 6.98
CA ARG A 27 -23.39 -11.28 7.23
C ARG A 27 -24.44 -10.32 7.78
N ALA A 28 -25.71 -10.43 7.38
CA ALA A 28 -26.68 -9.40 7.74
C ALA A 28 -26.96 -9.34 9.25
N LYS A 29 -26.91 -10.48 9.95
CA LYS A 29 -27.02 -10.52 11.42
C LYS A 29 -25.94 -9.67 12.09
N HIS A 30 -24.68 -9.82 11.69
CA HIS A 30 -23.56 -9.09 12.29
C HIS A 30 -23.66 -7.58 12.00
N VAL A 31 -24.00 -7.22 10.75
CA VAL A 31 -24.20 -5.81 10.38
C VAL A 31 -25.35 -5.19 11.17
N ALA A 32 -26.47 -5.90 11.32
CA ALA A 32 -27.61 -5.42 12.11
C ALA A 32 -27.24 -5.18 13.58
N GLU A 33 -26.48 -6.10 14.20
CA GLU A 33 -26.00 -5.94 15.58
C GLU A 33 -25.07 -4.72 15.74
N VAL A 34 -24.21 -4.45 14.75
CA VAL A 34 -23.31 -3.27 14.76
C VAL A 34 -24.09 -1.98 14.56
N VAL A 35 -24.99 -1.93 13.58
CA VAL A 35 -25.84 -0.76 13.30
C VAL A 35 -26.69 -0.41 14.52
N ALA A 36 -27.23 -1.40 15.23
CA ALA A 36 -28.00 -1.18 16.44
C ALA A 36 -27.17 -0.58 17.61
N LYS A 37 -25.86 -0.84 17.65
CA LYS A 37 -24.93 -0.30 18.66
C LYS A 37 -24.29 1.02 18.27
N THR A 38 -24.37 1.38 16.99
CA THR A 38 -23.71 2.58 16.45
C THR A 38 -24.43 3.84 16.89
N LYS A 39 -23.68 4.80 17.42
CA LYS A 39 -24.19 6.15 17.69
C LYS A 39 -23.98 7.00 16.45
N PHE A 40 -25.07 7.29 15.74
CA PHE A 40 -25.04 8.20 14.60
C PHE A 40 -24.88 9.64 15.08
N GLN A 41 -23.92 10.38 14.52
CA GLN A 41 -23.76 11.80 14.80
C GLN A 41 -24.85 12.60 14.08
N GLY A 42 -25.46 13.58 14.76
CA GLY A 42 -26.52 14.42 14.20
C GLY A 42 -27.94 13.92 14.49
N SER A 43 -28.87 14.19 13.58
CA SER A 43 -30.28 13.80 13.74
C SER A 43 -30.45 12.28 13.69
N LYS A 44 -31.42 11.75 14.46
CA LYS A 44 -31.73 10.32 14.49
C LYS A 44 -32.06 9.84 13.06
N PRO A 45 -31.37 8.81 12.53
CA PRO A 45 -31.58 8.35 11.16
C PRO A 45 -33.00 7.82 10.98
N SER A 46 -33.58 8.03 9.80
CA SER A 46 -34.88 7.45 9.46
C SER A 46 -34.75 5.92 9.29
N PRO A 47 -35.88 5.18 9.35
CA PRO A 47 -35.85 3.74 9.06
C PRO A 47 -35.27 3.41 7.68
N GLY A 48 -35.52 4.25 6.67
CA GLY A 48 -34.95 4.10 5.32
C GLY A 48 -33.42 4.24 5.32
N ASP A 49 -32.89 5.24 6.02
CA ASP A 49 -31.44 5.44 6.13
C ASP A 49 -30.75 4.25 6.80
N LEU A 50 -31.38 3.69 7.84
CA LEU A 50 -30.87 2.50 8.53
C LEU A 50 -30.86 1.27 7.62
N SER A 51 -31.90 1.08 6.80
CA SER A 51 -31.93 0.01 5.79
C SER A 51 -30.83 0.19 4.75
N ASP A 52 -30.62 1.40 4.25
CA ASP A 52 -29.57 1.71 3.28
C ASP A 52 -28.16 1.47 3.84
N VAL A 53 -27.90 1.92 5.07
CA VAL A 53 -26.62 1.69 5.75
C VAL A 53 -26.40 0.19 5.99
N ALA A 54 -27.42 -0.55 6.42
CA ALA A 54 -27.32 -1.99 6.63
C ALA A 54 -27.03 -2.74 5.32
N LEU A 55 -27.70 -2.38 4.22
CA LEU A 55 -27.46 -2.99 2.90
C LEU A 55 -26.06 -2.68 2.39
N LYS A 56 -25.62 -1.41 2.45
CA LYS A 56 -24.27 -1.00 2.06
C LYS A 56 -23.22 -1.72 2.91
N GLY A 57 -23.42 -1.82 4.22
CA GLY A 57 -22.54 -2.58 5.12
C GLY A 57 -22.44 -4.05 4.71
N CYS A 58 -23.55 -4.71 4.41
CA CYS A 58 -23.56 -6.08 3.94
C CYS A 58 -22.82 -6.27 2.61
N VAL A 59 -22.89 -5.30 1.70
CA VAL A 59 -22.15 -5.32 0.42
C VAL A 59 -20.65 -5.17 0.65
N VAL A 60 -20.24 -4.23 1.51
CA VAL A 60 -18.82 -4.00 1.84
C VAL A 60 -18.21 -5.24 2.50
N VAL A 61 -18.89 -5.84 3.49
CA VAL A 61 -18.44 -7.08 4.15
C VAL A 61 -18.30 -8.21 3.13
N ALA A 62 -19.25 -8.37 2.22
CA ALA A 62 -19.18 -9.40 1.17
C ALA A 62 -18.01 -9.16 0.21
N SER A 63 -17.75 -7.92 -0.16
CA SER A 63 -16.63 -7.57 -1.05
C SER A 63 -15.29 -7.90 -0.40
N GLN A 64 -15.12 -7.55 0.88
CA GLN A 64 -13.87 -7.80 1.61
C GLN A 64 -13.60 -9.30 1.83
N ALA A 65 -14.64 -10.07 2.12
CA ALA A 65 -14.53 -11.52 2.29
C ALA A 65 -14.02 -12.23 1.02
N LYS A 66 -14.37 -11.74 -0.19
CA LYS A 66 -13.85 -12.29 -1.45
C LYS A 66 -12.34 -12.16 -1.60
N HIS A 67 -11.77 -11.12 -1.01
CA HIS A 67 -10.32 -10.88 -1.03
C HIS A 67 -9.61 -11.51 0.17
N GLY A 68 -10.29 -12.36 0.96
CA GLY A 68 -9.71 -12.99 2.14
C GLY A 68 -9.38 -12.01 3.27
N VAL A 69 -9.89 -10.78 3.21
CA VAL A 69 -9.56 -9.74 4.20
C VAL A 69 -10.35 -10.00 5.48
N GLN A 70 -9.62 -10.25 6.57
CA GLN A 70 -10.15 -10.36 7.93
C GLN A 70 -9.84 -9.05 8.67
N ARG A 71 -10.87 -8.31 9.10
CA ARG A 71 -10.70 -7.12 9.95
C ARG A 71 -10.82 -7.51 11.41
N GLN A 72 -9.91 -7.00 12.22
CA GLN A 72 -9.96 -7.17 13.67
C GLN A 72 -9.86 -5.80 14.32
N GLU A 73 -10.70 -5.58 15.32
CA GLU A 73 -10.56 -4.43 16.21
C GLU A 73 -9.30 -4.63 17.05
N LEU A 74 -8.51 -3.56 17.19
CA LEU A 74 -7.32 -3.62 18.02
C LEU A 74 -7.73 -3.77 19.49
N PRO A 75 -7.07 -4.67 20.25
CA PRO A 75 -7.32 -4.82 21.68
C PRO A 75 -7.20 -3.47 22.41
N SER A 76 -8.20 -3.15 23.23
CA SER A 76 -8.24 -1.90 24.01
C SER A 76 -7.10 -1.75 25.02
N MET A 77 -6.36 -2.82 25.27
CA MET A 77 -5.17 -2.86 26.12
C MET A 77 -3.96 -2.19 25.46
N TRP A 78 -3.91 -2.13 24.13
CA TRP A 78 -2.80 -1.54 23.37
C TRP A 78 -2.95 -0.02 23.26
N LYS A 79 -3.00 0.64 24.43
CA LYS A 79 -2.98 2.11 24.55
C LYS A 79 -1.54 2.54 24.80
N GLY A 80 -0.83 2.87 23.73
CA GLY A 80 0.56 3.33 23.78
C GLY A 80 0.70 4.73 24.38
N GLN A 81 0.49 4.89 25.68
CA GLN A 81 0.80 6.13 26.40
C GLN A 81 2.32 6.38 26.48
N LEU A 82 3.12 5.32 26.55
CA LEU A 82 4.58 5.39 26.67
C LEU A 82 5.33 4.75 25.50
N THR A 83 4.68 3.81 24.80
CA THR A 83 5.28 3.02 23.72
C THR A 83 4.88 3.50 22.34
N GLY A 84 4.16 4.61 22.22
CA GLY A 84 3.61 5.05 20.95
C GLY A 84 3.16 6.50 20.96
N PHE A 85 2.65 6.94 19.81
CA PHE A 85 2.09 8.27 19.61
C PHE A 85 0.98 8.23 18.57
N SER A 86 0.23 9.32 18.46
CA SER A 86 -0.82 9.47 17.43
C SER A 86 -0.82 10.87 16.86
N VAL A 87 -1.09 10.98 15.57
CA VAL A 87 -1.16 12.23 14.79
C VAL A 87 -2.44 12.21 13.96
N GLY A 88 -3.06 13.37 13.78
CA GLY A 88 -4.30 13.52 13.00
C GLY A 88 -5.59 13.43 13.82
N ASP A 89 -6.69 13.79 13.17
CA ASP A 89 -8.02 13.90 13.78
C ASP A 89 -8.58 12.52 14.19
N PRO A 90 -9.03 12.32 15.46
CA PRO A 90 -9.85 11.16 15.84
C PRO A 90 -11.03 10.86 14.91
N GLY A 91 -11.60 11.88 14.25
CA GLY A 91 -12.69 11.77 13.28
C GLY A 91 -12.27 11.48 11.84
N ALA A 92 -10.98 11.31 11.55
CA ALA A 92 -10.50 11.05 10.19
C ALA A 92 -11.11 9.77 9.59
N MET A 93 -11.51 9.84 8.31
CA MET A 93 -12.06 8.69 7.58
C MET A 93 -11.05 7.55 7.41
N ILE A 94 -9.77 7.89 7.35
CA ILE A 94 -8.67 6.93 7.21
C ILE A 94 -7.95 6.86 8.56
N GLY A 95 -8.00 5.69 9.19
CA GLY A 95 -7.23 5.35 10.37
C GLY A 95 -6.17 4.32 10.05
N VAL A 96 -4.92 4.58 10.43
CA VAL A 96 -3.79 3.65 10.27
C VAL A 96 -3.13 3.45 11.62
N THR A 97 -3.08 2.20 12.07
CA THR A 97 -2.27 1.82 13.23
C THR A 97 -1.08 0.98 12.76
N ALA A 98 0.12 1.44 13.07
CA ALA A 98 1.37 0.81 12.66
C ALA A 98 2.16 0.33 13.89
N PHE A 99 2.56 -0.94 13.89
CA PHE A 99 3.48 -1.51 14.87
C PHE A 99 4.87 -1.58 14.25
N LEU A 100 5.79 -0.76 14.75
CA LEU A 100 7.08 -0.54 14.12
C LEU A 100 8.20 -0.86 15.09
N ASP A 101 9.17 -1.66 14.65
CA ASP A 101 10.48 -1.72 15.28
C ASP A 101 11.30 -0.55 14.73
N PRO A 102 11.64 0.48 15.54
CA PRO A 102 12.39 1.64 15.06
C PRO A 102 13.78 1.29 14.52
N LEU A 103 14.31 0.11 14.88
CA LEU A 103 15.61 -0.37 14.44
C LEU A 103 15.54 -1.26 13.20
N SER A 104 14.35 -1.46 12.60
CA SER A 104 14.22 -2.28 11.40
C SER A 104 14.40 -1.47 10.10
N PRO A 105 15.06 -2.03 9.07
CA PRO A 105 15.10 -1.43 7.73
C PRO A 105 13.71 -1.22 7.11
N ALA A 106 12.74 -2.08 7.45
CA ALA A 106 11.37 -1.93 6.99
C ALA A 106 10.72 -0.63 7.51
N THR A 107 10.97 -0.27 8.77
CA THR A 107 10.47 1.00 9.34
C THR A 107 11.03 2.22 8.62
N GLN A 108 12.27 2.18 8.11
CA GLN A 108 12.83 3.28 7.31
C GLN A 108 11.99 3.56 6.05
N ARG A 109 11.35 2.53 5.46
CA ARG A 109 10.48 2.65 4.29
C ARG A 109 9.05 3.06 4.66
N VAL A 110 8.51 2.48 5.74
CA VAL A 110 7.12 2.69 6.15
C VAL A 110 6.92 4.06 6.78
N ALA A 111 7.87 4.56 7.57
CA ALA A 111 7.69 5.82 8.30
C ALA A 111 7.39 7.03 7.37
N PRO A 112 8.12 7.26 6.26
CA PRO A 112 7.80 8.33 5.32
C PRO A 112 6.42 8.16 4.65
N LEU A 113 5.98 6.92 4.41
CA LEU A 113 4.65 6.65 3.86
C LEU A 113 3.54 7.01 4.86
N LEU A 114 3.73 6.72 6.15
CA LEU A 114 2.79 7.13 7.19
C LEU A 114 2.69 8.65 7.31
N MET A 115 3.82 9.35 7.19
CA MET A 115 3.83 10.83 7.16
C MET A 115 3.06 11.34 5.93
N ALA A 116 3.30 10.76 4.76
CA ALA A 116 2.58 11.12 3.54
C ALA A 116 1.07 10.86 3.63
N LEU A 117 0.64 9.80 4.31
CA LEU A 117 -0.78 9.53 4.57
C LEU A 117 -1.40 10.56 5.52
N ALA A 118 -0.67 10.95 6.57
CA ALA A 118 -1.13 11.99 7.48
C ALA A 118 -1.28 13.35 6.76
N GLU A 119 -0.27 13.76 6.01
CA GLU A 119 -0.22 15.08 5.36
C GLU A 119 -1.10 15.14 4.11
N GLY A 120 -1.01 14.16 3.21
CA GLY A 120 -1.67 14.18 1.91
C GLY A 120 -3.14 13.76 1.96
N PHE A 121 -3.52 12.90 2.90
CA PHE A 121 -4.87 12.34 2.98
C PHE A 121 -5.60 12.67 4.31
N GLY A 122 -4.97 13.45 5.19
CA GLY A 122 -5.56 13.77 6.50
C GLY A 122 -5.79 12.54 7.38
N ALA A 123 -5.02 11.46 7.16
CA ALA A 123 -5.21 10.21 7.88
C ALA A 123 -4.83 10.35 9.36
N ARG A 124 -5.58 9.68 10.23
CA ARG A 124 -5.15 9.46 11.62
C ARG A 124 -4.12 8.36 11.65
N ILE A 125 -2.91 8.69 12.07
CA ILE A 125 -1.81 7.75 12.22
C ILE A 125 -1.60 7.47 13.71
N GLN A 126 -1.61 6.21 14.09
CA GLN A 126 -1.20 5.74 15.41
C GLN A 126 0.02 4.84 15.26
N VAL A 127 1.14 5.22 15.87
CA VAL A 127 2.37 4.44 15.84
C VAL A 127 2.58 3.80 17.20
N MET A 128 2.83 2.49 17.21
CA MET A 128 3.25 1.71 18.37
C MET A 128 4.66 1.22 18.11
N LEU A 129 5.61 1.63 18.93
CA LEU A 129 7.00 1.18 18.87
C LEU A 129 7.12 -0.17 19.58
N ASN A 130 7.59 -1.17 18.84
CA ASN A 130 7.81 -2.52 19.33
C ASN A 130 9.23 -2.98 18.95
N PRO A 131 10.26 -2.45 19.63
CA PRO A 131 11.64 -2.85 19.37
C PRO A 131 11.89 -4.28 19.83
N LYS A 132 12.83 -4.97 19.15
CA LYS A 132 13.32 -6.26 19.64
C LYS A 132 14.10 -6.06 20.93
N ALA A 133 13.84 -6.92 21.92
CA ALA A 133 14.51 -6.89 23.22
C ALA A 133 16.01 -7.26 23.13
N VAL A 134 16.37 -8.12 22.17
CA VAL A 134 17.74 -8.59 21.98
C VAL A 134 18.22 -8.19 20.58
N ILE A 135 19.38 -7.54 20.54
CA ILE A 135 20.02 -7.05 19.32
C ILE A 135 21.40 -7.71 19.25
N ASN A 136 21.56 -8.65 18.32
CA ASN A 136 22.80 -9.44 18.19
C ASN A 136 23.82 -8.80 17.23
N GLU A 137 23.38 -7.90 16.37
CA GLU A 137 24.20 -7.18 15.40
C GLU A 137 23.67 -5.77 15.19
N VAL A 138 24.47 -4.90 14.55
CA VAL A 138 24.02 -3.54 14.21
C VAL A 138 22.81 -3.63 13.25
N PRO A 139 21.63 -3.15 13.65
CA PRO A 139 20.38 -3.49 12.96
C PRO A 139 20.14 -2.63 11.71
N ILE A 140 20.74 -1.43 11.64
CA ILE A 140 20.69 -0.54 10.49
C ILE A 140 22.11 -0.36 9.95
N LYS A 141 22.35 -0.83 8.72
CA LYS A 141 23.67 -0.87 8.07
C LYS A 141 23.89 0.22 7.03
N GLY A 142 22.92 1.12 6.85
CA GLY A 142 22.96 2.14 5.81
C GLY A 142 22.06 3.33 6.08
N TYR A 143 22.20 4.34 5.22
CA TYR A 143 21.41 5.56 5.25
C TYR A 143 20.28 5.44 4.23
N PHE A 144 19.08 5.88 4.60
CA PHE A 144 17.91 5.73 3.74
C PHE A 144 17.16 7.07 3.58
N ARG A 145 16.73 7.36 2.36
CA ARG A 145 15.87 8.48 2.02
C ARG A 145 14.76 7.99 1.10
N TYR A 146 13.51 8.28 1.48
CA TYR A 146 12.35 8.05 0.63
C TYR A 146 12.06 9.32 -0.18
N VAL A 147 11.93 9.18 -1.49
CA VAL A 147 11.65 10.30 -2.39
C VAL A 147 10.14 10.37 -2.63
N LEU A 148 9.44 11.16 -1.82
CA LEU A 148 8.01 11.38 -1.93
C LEU A 148 7.66 12.79 -1.44
N SER A 149 6.83 13.49 -2.19
CA SER A 149 6.24 14.77 -1.77
C SER A 149 4.71 14.60 -1.78
N PRO A 150 4.07 14.47 -0.61
CA PRO A 150 2.63 14.21 -0.52
C PRO A 150 1.79 15.41 -0.95
N VAL A 151 2.34 16.62 -0.84
CA VAL A 151 1.67 17.87 -1.20
C VAL A 151 2.58 18.64 -2.15
N PRO A 152 2.09 19.06 -3.33
CA PRO A 152 2.90 19.83 -4.27
C PRO A 152 3.32 21.15 -3.63
N ARG A 153 4.59 21.49 -3.79
CA ARG A 153 5.16 22.77 -3.34
C ARG A 153 5.56 23.58 -4.55
N PHE A 154 5.28 24.86 -4.52
CA PHE A 154 5.64 25.80 -5.58
C PHE A 154 6.64 26.81 -5.03
N ASP A 155 7.59 27.23 -5.87
CA ASP A 155 8.49 28.32 -5.53
C ASP A 155 7.78 29.69 -5.64
N ASP A 156 8.47 30.76 -5.28
CA ASP A 156 7.93 32.13 -5.35
C ASP A 156 7.56 32.56 -6.78
N GLY A 157 8.11 31.88 -7.79
CA GLY A 157 7.79 32.05 -9.21
C GLY A 157 6.60 31.20 -9.68
N GLY A 158 6.00 30.39 -8.80
CA GLY A 158 4.88 29.51 -9.12
C GLY A 158 5.27 28.21 -9.83
N ALA A 159 6.57 27.91 -9.98
CA ALA A 159 7.03 26.66 -10.56
C ALA A 159 7.02 25.54 -9.51
N LEU A 160 6.71 24.32 -9.93
CA LEU A 160 6.71 23.16 -9.04
C LEU A 160 8.15 22.88 -8.56
N VAL A 161 8.33 22.86 -7.24
CA VAL A 161 9.61 22.53 -6.62
C VAL A 161 9.94 21.06 -6.90
N ALA A 162 11.13 20.81 -7.44
CA ALA A 162 11.61 19.47 -7.76
C ALA A 162 11.66 18.58 -6.50
N SER A 163 10.74 17.62 -6.41
CA SER A 163 10.66 16.66 -5.31
C SER A 163 11.25 15.28 -5.64
N HIS A 164 11.86 15.11 -6.81
CA HIS A 164 12.36 13.83 -7.34
C HIS A 164 13.83 13.57 -6.97
N ARG A 165 14.34 14.16 -5.88
CA ARG A 165 15.75 14.07 -5.49
C ARG A 165 15.91 13.57 -4.06
N ALA A 166 16.80 12.61 -3.87
CA ALA A 166 17.33 12.24 -2.56
C ALA A 166 18.64 12.98 -2.31
N THR A 167 18.76 13.64 -1.15
CA THR A 167 20.00 14.30 -0.73
C THR A 167 20.43 13.75 0.62
N PHE A 168 21.70 13.34 0.69
CA PHE A 168 22.35 12.85 1.89
C PHE A 168 23.41 13.86 2.30
N ASN A 169 23.25 14.46 3.47
CA ASN A 169 24.21 15.42 4.02
C ASN A 169 25.04 14.73 5.10
N ASN A 170 26.29 15.16 5.26
CA ASN A 170 27.19 14.70 6.32
C ASN A 170 27.38 13.17 6.36
N LEU A 171 27.48 12.55 5.18
CA LEU A 171 27.87 11.14 5.08
C LEU A 171 29.32 10.95 5.52
N PRO A 172 29.66 9.80 6.12
CA PRO A 172 31.03 9.51 6.52
C PRO A 172 31.92 9.39 5.28
N THR A 173 32.98 10.20 5.22
CA THR A 173 33.78 10.31 3.99
C THR A 173 34.82 9.22 3.82
N SER A 174 35.26 8.64 4.93
CA SER A 174 36.28 7.57 5.01
C SER A 174 35.72 6.15 4.90
N LYS A 175 34.40 6.00 4.74
CA LYS A 175 33.74 4.69 4.60
C LYS A 175 33.42 4.42 3.14
N LEU A 176 33.56 3.17 2.73
CA LEU A 176 33.07 2.70 1.44
C LEU A 176 31.55 2.58 1.50
N LEU A 177 30.86 3.17 0.54
CA LEU A 177 29.42 3.24 0.43
C LEU A 177 28.97 2.67 -0.92
N THR A 178 27.77 2.13 -0.96
CA THR A 178 27.13 1.64 -2.19
C THR A 178 25.75 2.31 -2.29
N MET A 179 25.43 2.86 -3.46
CA MET A 179 24.11 3.41 -3.74
C MET A 179 23.16 2.29 -4.14
N VAL A 180 22.03 2.19 -3.44
CA VAL A 180 20.98 1.21 -3.75
C VAL A 180 19.67 1.94 -3.98
N ILE A 181 19.05 1.72 -5.14
CA ILE A 181 17.70 2.20 -5.43
C ILE A 181 16.69 1.12 -5.07
N HIS A 182 15.73 1.49 -4.23
CA HIS A 182 14.59 0.66 -3.90
C HIS A 182 13.36 1.14 -4.68
N SER A 183 13.31 0.80 -5.98
CA SER A 183 12.15 1.06 -6.83
C SER A 183 11.05 0.01 -6.61
N PRO A 184 9.80 0.30 -6.99
CA PRO A 184 8.77 -0.72 -7.13
C PRO A 184 9.22 -1.86 -8.06
N ASP A 185 8.74 -3.09 -7.80
CA ASP A 185 9.15 -4.29 -8.56
C ASP A 185 8.87 -4.20 -10.06
N ALA A 186 7.83 -3.45 -10.44
CA ALA A 186 7.46 -3.23 -11.82
C ALA A 186 8.35 -2.22 -12.55
N TRP A 187 9.32 -1.59 -11.88
CA TRP A 187 10.14 -0.52 -12.45
C TRP A 187 11.54 -1.03 -12.77
N PHE A 188 11.97 -0.79 -14.01
CA PHE A 188 13.35 -1.02 -14.43
C PHE A 188 14.09 0.31 -14.47
N VAL A 189 14.95 0.53 -13.47
CA VAL A 189 15.68 1.78 -13.25
C VAL A 189 17.17 1.57 -13.48
N GLU A 190 17.77 2.43 -14.29
CA GLU A 190 19.20 2.37 -14.63
C GLU A 190 19.89 3.71 -14.39
N ALA A 191 21.20 3.67 -14.13
CA ALA A 191 22.00 4.87 -14.02
C ALA A 191 22.19 5.49 -15.42
N SER A 192 21.72 6.72 -15.62
CA SER A 192 21.85 7.42 -16.90
C SER A 192 23.06 8.35 -16.94
N ARG A 193 23.37 9.03 -15.82
CA ARG A 193 24.54 9.90 -15.70
C ARG A 193 25.18 9.75 -14.35
N CYS A 194 26.39 9.18 -14.32
CA CYS A 194 27.17 9.08 -13.11
C CYS A 194 28.67 9.20 -13.41
N ALA A 195 29.36 10.11 -12.72
CA ALA A 195 30.81 10.30 -12.87
C ALA A 195 31.63 9.26 -12.11
N TYR A 196 31.03 8.61 -11.11
CA TYR A 196 31.71 7.70 -10.18
C TYR A 196 31.08 6.30 -10.22
N ASP A 197 31.82 5.30 -9.76
CA ASP A 197 31.28 3.96 -9.52
C ASP A 197 30.35 4.00 -8.30
N MET A 198 29.05 3.76 -8.54
CA MET A 198 28.01 3.81 -7.51
C MET A 198 28.02 2.61 -6.57
N ASP A 199 28.74 1.54 -6.93
CA ASP A 199 28.91 0.37 -6.08
C ASP A 199 30.08 0.53 -5.09
N ASN A 200 31.03 1.43 -5.39
CA ASN A 200 32.27 1.63 -4.63
C ASN A 200 32.57 3.11 -4.32
N ILE A 201 31.62 3.79 -3.68
CA ILE A 201 31.73 5.22 -3.36
C ILE A 201 32.64 5.42 -2.13
N LEU A 202 33.74 6.15 -2.31
CA LEU A 202 34.57 6.65 -1.20
C LEU A 202 34.67 8.17 -1.30
N LEU A 203 33.95 8.90 -0.44
CA LEU A 203 33.79 10.35 -0.60
C LEU A 203 35.11 11.10 -0.40
N ASP A 204 36.06 10.57 0.38
CA ASP A 204 37.41 11.15 0.49
C ASP A 204 38.17 11.22 -0.85
N LYS A 205 37.77 10.42 -1.85
CA LYS A 205 38.35 10.42 -3.21
C LYS A 205 37.58 11.27 -4.21
N VAL A 206 36.43 11.81 -3.82
CA VAL A 206 35.61 12.67 -4.68
C VAL A 206 36.20 14.08 -4.65
N THR A 207 36.44 14.66 -5.81
CA THR A 207 37.06 15.99 -5.92
C THR A 207 36.03 17.11 -5.89
N GLU A 208 34.80 16.84 -6.35
CA GLU A 208 33.71 17.80 -6.31
C GLU A 208 33.12 17.93 -4.90
N PRO A 209 32.59 19.12 -4.53
CA PRO A 209 31.92 19.30 -3.25
C PRO A 209 30.66 18.44 -3.08
N VAL A 210 30.05 18.01 -4.19
CA VAL A 210 28.83 17.20 -4.20
C VAL A 210 28.93 16.11 -5.27
N LEU A 211 28.91 14.85 -4.82
CA LEU A 211 28.71 13.71 -5.71
C LEU A 211 27.24 13.68 -6.17
N SER A 212 27.03 13.63 -7.48
CA SER A 212 25.70 13.54 -8.10
C SER A 212 25.61 12.34 -9.04
N ALA A 213 24.47 11.65 -9.00
CA ALA A 213 24.13 10.55 -9.90
C ALA A 213 22.67 10.69 -10.35
N HIS A 214 22.42 10.43 -11.63
CA HIS A 214 21.09 10.44 -12.23
C HIS A 214 20.69 9.04 -12.64
N TYR A 215 19.45 8.70 -12.33
CA TYR A 215 18.84 7.42 -12.67
C TYR A 215 17.55 7.66 -13.42
N GLU A 216 17.27 6.81 -14.39
CA GLU A 216 16.12 6.91 -15.28
C GLU A 216 15.29 5.62 -15.23
N LEU A 217 13.98 5.80 -15.22
CA LEU A 217 13.01 4.71 -15.37
C LEU A 217 12.88 4.42 -16.87
N ASN A 218 13.55 3.37 -17.33
CA ASN A 218 13.60 3.03 -18.75
C ASN A 218 12.41 2.17 -19.17
N HIS A 219 12.04 1.20 -18.33
CA HIS A 219 10.96 0.26 -18.65
C HIS A 219 10.05 0.00 -17.45
N LEU A 220 8.80 -0.35 -17.76
CA LEU A 220 7.86 -0.93 -16.81
C LEU A 220 7.67 -2.41 -17.14
N LEU A 221 7.86 -3.27 -16.16
CA LEU A 221 7.66 -4.70 -16.30
C LEU A 221 6.16 -5.00 -16.36
N LEU A 222 5.74 -5.68 -17.42
CA LEU A 222 4.42 -6.28 -17.51
C LEU A 222 4.49 -7.69 -16.93
N THR A 223 3.86 -7.88 -15.76
CA THR A 223 3.81 -9.17 -15.07
C THR A 223 2.39 -9.72 -15.04
N GLY A 224 2.25 -11.04 -14.98
CA GLY A 224 0.96 -11.71 -14.94
C GLY A 224 1.09 -13.20 -14.67
N HIS A 225 -0.05 -13.85 -14.44
CA HIS A 225 -0.15 -15.29 -14.30
C HIS A 225 -0.88 -15.86 -15.51
N ALA A 226 -0.31 -16.91 -16.11
CA ALA A 226 -0.97 -17.69 -17.14
C ALA A 226 -1.49 -19.00 -16.55
N SER A 227 -2.65 -19.46 -17.01
CA SER A 227 -3.25 -20.72 -16.56
C SER A 227 -3.92 -21.39 -17.75
N ASP A 228 -3.81 -22.71 -17.83
CA ASP A 228 -4.54 -23.51 -18.81
C ASP A 228 -6.02 -23.74 -18.40
N GLU A 229 -6.75 -24.51 -19.19
CA GLU A 229 -8.16 -24.86 -18.94
C GLU A 229 -8.36 -25.62 -17.60
N TYR A 230 -7.30 -26.30 -17.12
CA TYR A 230 -7.28 -27.02 -15.84
C TYR A 230 -6.78 -26.15 -14.69
N ARG A 231 -6.64 -24.83 -14.90
CA ARG A 231 -6.10 -23.85 -13.94
C ARG A 231 -4.67 -24.17 -13.47
N SER A 232 -3.90 -24.85 -14.30
CA SER A 232 -2.50 -25.17 -14.04
C SER A 232 -1.57 -24.21 -14.80
N PRO A 233 -0.36 -23.91 -14.29
CA PRO A 233 0.62 -23.12 -15.04
C PRO A 233 0.97 -23.82 -16.36
N PRO A 234 0.84 -23.17 -17.53
CA PRO A 234 1.11 -23.81 -18.80
C PRO A 234 2.61 -24.07 -18.97
N ALA A 235 2.99 -25.31 -19.25
CA ALA A 235 4.38 -25.71 -19.40
C ALA A 235 4.97 -25.22 -20.74
N GLY A 236 6.05 -24.43 -20.69
CA GLY A 236 6.81 -24.03 -21.87
C GLY A 236 6.09 -23.05 -22.82
N LEU A 237 4.98 -22.45 -22.40
CA LEU A 237 4.25 -21.47 -23.20
C LEU A 237 5.12 -20.23 -23.45
N GLN A 238 5.38 -19.95 -24.74
CA GLN A 238 6.06 -18.73 -25.16
C GLN A 238 5.03 -17.65 -25.51
N LEU A 239 5.27 -16.43 -25.04
CA LEU A 239 4.44 -15.27 -25.33
C LEU A 239 5.32 -14.22 -26.02
N ALA A 240 4.80 -13.62 -27.09
CA ALA A 240 5.43 -12.53 -27.80
C ALA A 240 4.61 -11.24 -27.60
N LEU A 241 5.24 -10.19 -27.09
CA LEU A 241 4.64 -8.87 -26.99
C LEU A 241 4.88 -8.12 -28.30
N THR A 242 3.81 -7.75 -29.00
CA THR A 242 3.88 -7.00 -30.26
C THR A 242 3.24 -5.62 -30.07
N GLY A 243 3.88 -4.58 -30.62
CA GLY A 243 3.32 -3.23 -30.64
C GLY A 243 2.27 -3.12 -31.74
N GLY A 244 1.14 -2.46 -31.47
CA GLY A 244 0.05 -2.26 -32.44
C GLY A 244 0.37 -1.32 -33.62
N GLY A 245 1.65 -1.03 -33.88
CA GLY A 245 2.10 -0.17 -34.97
C GLY A 245 3.14 -0.88 -35.84
N GLY A 246 2.71 -1.37 -37.00
CA GLY A 246 3.58 -1.72 -38.13
C GLY A 246 3.96 -3.19 -38.28
N GLU A 247 3.34 -3.83 -39.27
CA GLU A 247 3.83 -4.97 -40.07
C GLU A 247 4.53 -6.11 -39.31
N GLY A 248 3.73 -7.10 -38.93
CA GLY A 248 4.23 -8.44 -38.64
C GLY A 248 4.87 -9.03 -39.90
N SER A 249 6.20 -9.07 -39.93
CA SER A 249 6.89 -10.14 -40.65
C SER A 249 6.67 -11.43 -39.86
N PRO A 250 6.13 -12.51 -40.45
CA PRO A 250 6.05 -13.79 -39.76
C PRO A 250 7.46 -14.28 -39.47
N ALA A 251 7.69 -14.76 -38.25
CA ALA A 251 8.88 -15.52 -37.90
C ALA A 251 8.83 -16.87 -38.65
N ASN A 252 9.94 -17.21 -39.30
CA ASN A 252 10.23 -18.56 -39.82
C ASN A 252 10.41 -19.56 -38.69
#